data_AF-A0A946Z0J9-F1
#
_entry.id   AF-A0A946Z0J9-F1
#
_cell.length_a   1.000
_cell.length_b   1.000
_cell.length_c   1.000
_cell.angle_alpha   90.00
_cell.angle_beta   90.00
_cell.angle_gamma   90.00
#
_symmetry.space_group_name_H-M   'P 1'
#
loop_
_entity.id
_entity.type
_entity.pdbx_description
1 polymer ?
#
loop_
_entity_poly.entity_id
_entity_poly.type
_entity_poly.pdbx_seq_one_letter_code
_entity_poly.pdbx_strand_id
1 'polypeptide(L)'
;MSSSPQPAAELAKLQFTLEAANAATWDIDLVANTVVWSENAEQVLGLRPGALSTTFVAEPEWIHPEDRARTLTALWEAARGGETYVIEHRIVTADGETR
;
A
#
# COMPACT_ATOMS: atom_id res chain seq x y z
N MET A 1 -29.93 -5.01 -23.69
CA MET A 1 -28.60 -4.41 -23.95
C MET A 1 -28.03 -3.99 -22.61
N SER A 2 -27.41 -4.91 -21.87
CA SER A 2 -26.70 -4.56 -20.64
C SER A 2 -25.26 -4.28 -21.04
N SER A 3 -24.90 -2.99 -21.08
CA SER A 3 -23.53 -2.57 -21.35
C SER A 3 -22.73 -2.87 -20.09
N SER A 4 -22.00 -3.99 -20.06
CA SER A 4 -20.97 -4.19 -19.05
C SER A 4 -20.00 -3.02 -19.14
N PRO A 5 -19.67 -2.34 -18.04
CA PRO A 5 -18.66 -1.29 -18.08
C PRO A 5 -17.35 -1.88 -18.60
N GLN A 6 -16.72 -1.15 -19.52
CA GLN A 6 -15.46 -1.55 -20.13
C GLN A 6 -14.35 -1.38 -19.07
N PRO A 7 -13.44 -2.35 -18.87
CA PRO A 7 -12.49 -2.38 -17.75
C PRO A 7 -11.65 -1.10 -17.61
N ALA A 8 -11.39 -0.40 -18.71
CA ALA A 8 -10.69 0.89 -18.70
C ALA A 8 -11.44 2.02 -17.96
N ALA A 9 -12.77 2.08 -18.06
CA ALA A 9 -13.58 3.10 -17.39
C ALA A 9 -13.62 2.88 -15.87
N GLU A 10 -13.56 1.63 -15.44
CA GLU A 10 -13.59 1.24 -14.03
C GLU A 10 -12.23 1.50 -13.37
N LEU A 11 -11.13 1.19 -14.06
CA LEU A 11 -9.78 1.55 -13.64
C LEU A 11 -9.59 3.08 -13.52
N ALA A 12 -10.05 3.84 -14.52
CA ALA A 12 -9.97 5.30 -14.48
C ALA A 12 -10.77 5.89 -13.31
N LYS A 13 -11.95 5.33 -13.02
CA LYS A 13 -12.76 5.75 -11.87
C LYS A 13 -12.09 5.39 -10.54
N LEU A 14 -11.46 4.22 -10.44
CA LEU A 14 -10.71 3.80 -9.26
C LEU A 14 -9.52 4.74 -9.02
N GLN A 15 -8.69 5.00 -10.03
CA GLN A 15 -7.57 5.93 -9.95
C GLN A 15 -8.01 7.31 -9.46
N PHE A 16 -9.04 7.89 -10.09
CA PHE A 16 -9.59 9.18 -9.67
C PHE A 16 -10.06 9.19 -8.20
N THR A 17 -10.69 8.10 -7.74
CA THR A 17 -11.17 7.99 -6.36
C THR A 17 -10.02 7.93 -5.37
N LEU A 18 -8.97 7.17 -5.67
CA LEU A 18 -7.79 7.03 -4.83
C LEU A 18 -7.02 8.35 -4.71
N GLU A 19 -6.86 9.07 -5.82
CA GLU A 19 -6.25 10.40 -5.84
C GLU A 19 -7.05 11.41 -5.01
N ALA A 20 -8.37 11.49 -5.22
CA ALA A 20 -9.23 12.43 -4.51
C ALA A 20 -9.29 12.15 -2.99
N ALA A 21 -9.16 10.89 -2.59
CA ALA A 21 -9.17 10.49 -1.19
C ALA A 21 -7.79 10.58 -0.51
N ASN A 22 -6.72 10.89 -1.26
CA ASN A 22 -5.33 10.74 -0.81
C ASN A 22 -5.07 9.35 -0.20
N ALA A 23 -5.58 8.32 -0.87
CA ALA A 23 -5.53 6.94 -0.43
C ALA A 23 -4.77 6.09 -1.46
N ALA A 24 -4.07 5.07 -0.97
CA ALA A 24 -3.38 4.09 -1.79
C ALA A 24 -3.89 2.70 -1.45
N THR A 25 -3.82 1.79 -2.41
CA THR A 25 -4.13 0.37 -2.18
C THR A 25 -2.90 -0.46 -2.47
N TRP A 26 -2.84 -1.64 -1.85
CA TRP A 26 -1.84 -2.63 -2.13
C TRP A 26 -2.42 -4.02 -1.97
N ASP A 27 -1.89 -4.95 -2.76
CA ASP A 27 -2.20 -6.38 -2.70
C ASP A 27 -0.91 -7.17 -2.55
N ILE A 28 -0.86 -8.09 -1.60
CA ILE A 28 0.29 -8.98 -1.39
C ILE A 28 -0.10 -10.39 -1.79
N ASP A 29 0.68 -10.99 -2.68
CA ASP A 29 0.72 -12.44 -2.86
C ASP A 29 1.84 -13.02 -1.99
N LEU A 30 1.46 -13.66 -0.89
CA LEU A 30 2.41 -14.25 0.06
C LEU A 30 3.09 -15.51 -0.47
N VAL A 31 2.52 -16.18 -1.48
CA VAL A 31 3.10 -17.38 -2.08
C VAL A 31 4.15 -16.98 -3.11
N ALA A 32 3.83 -16.00 -3.95
CA ALA A 32 4.76 -15.45 -4.95
C ALA A 32 5.76 -14.43 -4.34
N ASN A 33 5.52 -13.99 -3.11
CA ASN A 33 6.26 -12.94 -2.41
C ASN A 33 6.24 -11.59 -3.16
N THR A 34 5.12 -11.26 -3.80
CA THR A 34 4.96 -10.03 -4.59
C THR A 34 4.01 -9.04 -3.93
N VAL A 35 4.23 -7.76 -4.19
CA VAL A 35 3.34 -6.67 -3.77
C VAL A 35 2.99 -5.83 -5.00
N VAL A 36 1.71 -5.59 -5.21
CA VAL A 36 1.19 -4.69 -6.23
C VAL A 36 0.66 -3.45 -5.53
N TRP A 37 1.16 -2.28 -5.90
CA TRP A 37 0.73 -1.00 -5.37
C TRP A 37 -0.16 -0.27 -6.38
N SER A 38 -1.09 0.55 -5.92
CA SER A 38 -1.77 1.51 -6.78
C SER A 38 -0.76 2.51 -7.36
N GLU A 39 -1.04 3.03 -8.55
CA GLU A 39 -0.13 3.95 -9.26
C GLU A 39 0.20 5.21 -8.46
N ASN A 40 -0.74 5.67 -7.62
CA ASN A 40 -0.56 6.86 -6.77
C ASN A 40 0.11 6.57 -5.42
N ALA A 41 0.49 5.32 -5.12
CA ALA A 41 0.94 4.93 -3.78
C ALA A 41 2.17 5.72 -3.32
N GLU A 42 3.18 5.91 -4.17
CA GLU A 42 4.39 6.64 -3.81
C GLU A 42 4.10 8.12 -3.52
N GLN A 43 3.19 8.73 -4.28
CA GLN A 43 2.74 10.09 -4.07
C GLN A 43 1.99 10.24 -2.74
N VAL A 44 0.99 9.38 -2.49
CA VAL A 44 0.25 9.34 -1.21
C VAL A 44 1.22 9.09 -0.06
N LEU A 45 2.25 8.27 -0.30
CA LEU A 45 3.22 7.92 0.72
C LEU A 45 4.30 9.00 0.95
N GLY A 46 4.43 10.00 0.07
CA GLY A 46 5.50 11.00 0.11
C GLY A 46 6.88 10.41 -0.20
N LEU A 47 6.93 9.38 -1.04
CA LEU A 47 8.14 8.66 -1.43
C LEU A 47 8.60 9.08 -2.82
N ARG A 48 9.86 8.78 -3.15
CA ARG A 48 10.39 9.00 -4.50
C ARG A 48 9.83 7.94 -5.47
N PRO A 49 9.70 8.27 -6.77
CA PRO A 49 9.35 7.28 -7.77
C PRO A 49 10.29 6.07 -7.76
N GLY A 50 9.73 4.85 -7.69
CA GLY A 50 10.47 3.59 -7.61
C GLY A 50 11.05 3.24 -6.25
N ALA A 51 10.62 3.91 -5.17
CA ALA A 51 11.02 3.59 -3.80
C ALA A 51 10.26 2.39 -3.22
N LEU A 52 9.03 2.12 -3.69
CA LEU A 52 8.27 0.97 -3.24
C LEU A 52 8.76 -0.31 -3.93
N SER A 53 9.03 -1.33 -3.12
CA SER A 53 9.40 -2.66 -3.60
C SER A 53 8.19 -3.39 -4.19
N THR A 54 8.41 -4.09 -5.29
CA THR A 54 7.45 -5.04 -5.89
C THR A 54 7.47 -6.41 -5.20
N THR A 55 8.39 -6.59 -4.25
CA THR A 55 8.56 -7.80 -3.45
C THR A 55 8.25 -7.47 -2.00
N PHE A 56 7.58 -8.38 -1.30
CA PHE A 56 7.32 -8.15 0.12
C PHE A 56 8.63 -8.13 0.90
N VAL A 57 8.82 -7.09 1.71
CA VAL A 57 10.02 -6.89 2.52
C VAL A 57 9.66 -6.99 4.00
N ALA A 58 10.46 -7.77 4.72
CA ALA A 58 10.31 -7.91 6.16
C ALA A 58 10.72 -6.65 6.94
N GLU A 59 11.40 -5.68 6.31
CA GLU A 59 11.79 -4.42 6.94
C GLU A 59 11.63 -3.26 5.95
N PRO A 60 10.39 -2.76 5.75
CA PRO A 60 10.15 -1.63 4.85
C PRO A 60 10.82 -0.36 5.39
N GLU A 61 11.76 0.19 4.61
CA GLU A 61 12.54 1.36 5.00
C GLU A 61 11.69 2.64 5.16
N TRP A 62 10.60 2.73 4.39
CA TRP A 62 9.63 3.82 4.42
C TRP A 62 8.74 3.82 5.66
N ILE A 63 8.76 2.78 6.48
CA ILE A 63 8.10 2.78 7.80
C ILE A 63 9.10 3.23 8.86
N HIS A 64 8.67 4.11 9.77
CA HIS A 64 9.49 4.59 10.87
C HIS A 64 10.04 3.40 11.69
N PRO A 65 11.35 3.36 12.02
CA PRO A 65 11.98 2.19 12.65
C PRO A 65 11.28 1.66 13.90
N GLU A 66 10.74 2.57 14.73
CA GLU A 66 10.01 2.21 15.95
C GLU A 66 8.66 1.53 15.69
N ASP A 67 8.06 1.76 14.53
CA ASP A 67 6.73 1.23 14.21
C ASP A 67 6.80 -0.09 13.43
N ARG A 68 7.94 -0.39 12.77
CA ARG A 68 8.12 -1.55 11.88
C ARG A 68 7.66 -2.85 12.50
N ALA A 69 8.17 -3.17 13.70
CA ALA A 69 7.86 -4.42 14.37
C ALA A 69 6.36 -4.58 14.62
N ARG A 70 5.70 -3.54 15.15
CA ARG A 70 4.25 -3.54 15.40
C ARG A 70 3.46 -3.70 14.11
N THR A 71 3.83 -2.96 13.06
CA THR A 71 3.16 -3.01 11.76
C THR A 71 3.22 -4.40 11.13
N LEU A 72 4.40 -5.01 11.13
CA LEU A 72 4.59 -6.35 10.55
C LEU A 72 3.91 -7.44 11.36
N THR A 73 3.91 -7.34 12.70
CA THR A 73 3.18 -8.29 13.54
C THR A 73 1.68 -8.26 13.22
N ALA A 74 1.07 -7.07 13.16
CA ALA A 74 -0.35 -6.94 12.83
C ALA A 74 -0.65 -7.49 11.42
N LEU A 75 0.23 -7.25 10.45
CA LEU A 75 0.10 -7.78 9.09
C LEU A 75 0.10 -9.32 9.10
N TRP A 76 1.05 -9.93 9.81
CA TRP A 76 1.15 -11.39 9.88
C TRP A 76 0.02 -12.05 10.65
N GLU A 77 -0.51 -11.39 11.67
CA GLU A 77 -1.71 -11.86 12.39
C GLU A 77 -2.92 -11.88 11.46
N ALA A 78 -3.16 -10.79 10.72
CA ALA A 78 -4.23 -10.73 9.72
C ALA A 78 -4.05 -11.79 8.62
N ALA A 79 -2.83 -11.94 8.09
CA ALA A 79 -2.51 -12.92 7.05
C ALA A 79 -2.75 -14.38 7.48
N ARG A 80 -2.64 -14.70 8.77
CA ARG A 80 -2.88 -16.05 9.31
C ARG A 80 -4.36 -16.36 9.57
N GLY A 81 -5.27 -15.47 9.16
CA GLY A 81 -6.71 -15.58 9.44
C GLY A 81 -7.13 -14.92 10.74
N GLY A 82 -6.33 -13.98 11.25
CA GLY A 82 -6.72 -13.09 12.34
C GLY A 82 -7.75 -12.04 11.92
N GLU A 83 -7.86 -10.97 12.72
CA GLU A 83 -8.77 -9.87 12.44
C GLU A 83 -8.28 -9.01 11.24
N THR A 84 -9.15 -8.12 10.75
CA THR A 84 -8.82 -7.17 9.70
C THR A 84 -7.59 -6.35 10.08
N TYR A 85 -6.63 -6.25 9.17
CA TYR A 85 -5.44 -5.42 9.34
C TYR A 85 -5.83 -3.93 9.37
N VAL A 86 -5.77 -3.33 10.56
CA VAL A 86 -5.97 -1.90 10.78
C VAL A 86 -4.86 -1.38 11.68
N ILE A 87 -4.04 -0.47 11.16
CA ILE A 87 -2.92 0.08 11.92
C ILE A 87 -2.61 1.52 11.50
N GLU A 88 -2.20 2.31 12.48
CA GLU A 88 -1.57 3.60 12.27
C GLU A 88 -0.07 3.44 12.49
N HIS A 89 0.74 3.94 11.56
CA HIS A 89 2.19 3.97 11.70
C HIS A 89 2.75 5.20 10.98
N ARG A 90 3.91 5.64 11.45
CA ARG A 90 4.62 6.76 10.86
C ARG A 90 5.36 6.33 9.60
N ILE A 91 5.51 7.26 8.66
CA ILE A 91 6.18 7.06 7.38
C ILE A 91 7.34 8.03 7.29
N VAL A 92 8.49 7.51 6.86
CA VAL A 92 9.68 8.30 6.57
C VAL A 92 9.62 8.70 5.10
N THR A 93 9.47 10.00 4.83
CA THR A 93 9.33 10.54 3.48
C THR A 93 10.67 10.60 2.75
N ALA A 94 10.62 10.90 1.45
CA ALA A 94 11.80 11.13 0.61
C ALA A 94 12.77 12.20 1.14
N ASP A 95 12.25 13.13 1.94
CA ASP A 95 12.99 14.25 2.54
C ASP A 95 13.47 13.95 3.96
N GLY A 96 13.18 12.75 4.48
CA GLY A 96 13.55 12.32 5.83
C GLY A 96 12.61 12.83 6.93
N GLU A 97 11.51 13.48 6.55
CA GLU A 97 10.47 13.87 7.49
C GLU A 97 9.63 12.67 7.90
N THR A 98 9.06 12.74 9.10
CA THR A 98 8.16 11.72 9.63
C THR A 98 6.73 12.23 9.58
N ARG A 99 5.82 11.47 8.96
CA ARG A 99 4.39 11.77 8.87
C ARG A 99 3.51 10.63 9.37
#